data_AF-A0A956TBV0-F1
#
_entry.id   AF-A0A956TBV0-F1
#
_cell.length_a   1.000
_cell.length_b   1.000
_cell.length_c   1.000
_cell.angle_alpha   90.00
_cell.angle_beta   90.00
_cell.angle_gamma   90.00
#
_symmetry.space_group_name_H-M   'P 1'
#
loop_
_entity.id
_entity.type
_entity.pdbx_description
1 polymer ?
#
loop_
_entity_poly.entity_id
_entity_poly.type
_entity_poly.pdbx_seq_one_letter_code
_entity_poly.pdbx_strand_id
1 'polypeptide(L)'
;MKEDLAANRRAGVIQALVAGLVGGLSFHFWRVEVAYVAFGFCGLFLVAGLFSPGGLYPAIRRVFDGFGRVVGKVLTWLLLIPTYWLFFTPFHLLFRSGGRDAMARKLDKDASSYWIERSGEVPDPDSYERQFR
;
A
#
# COMPACT_ATOMS: atom_id res chain seq x y z
N MET A 1 -5.81 4.68 28.29
CA MET A 1 -5.36 6.06 28.65
C MET A 1 -3.86 6.17 28.88
N LYS A 2 -3.23 5.51 29.87
CA LYS A 2 -1.77 5.59 30.07
C LYS A 2 -0.97 4.96 28.90
N GLU A 3 -1.48 3.87 28.33
CA GLU A 3 -0.89 3.20 27.16
C GLU A 3 -0.91 4.09 25.91
N ASP A 4 -2.01 4.80 25.65
CA ASP A 4 -2.16 5.71 24.51
C ASP A 4 -1.17 6.88 24.57
N LEU A 5 -0.92 7.40 25.78
CA LEU A 5 0.05 8.47 26.01
C LEU A 5 1.49 7.98 25.80
N ALA A 6 1.81 6.75 26.21
CA ALA A 6 3.12 6.15 25.98
C ALA A 6 3.36 5.88 24.48
N ALA A 7 2.34 5.43 23.75
CA ALA A 7 2.39 5.23 22.31
C ALA A 7 2.65 6.57 21.57
N ASN A 8 1.96 7.64 21.97
CA ASN A 8 2.15 8.97 21.41
C ASN A 8 3.56 9.53 21.67
N ARG A 9 4.10 9.34 22.89
CA ARG A 9 5.49 9.71 23.20
C ARG A 9 6.48 8.99 22.28
N ARG A 10 6.34 7.67 22.13
CA ARG A 10 7.21 6.85 21.27
C ARG A 10 7.14 7.29 19.81
N ALA A 11 5.93 7.50 19.30
CA ALA A 11 5.72 7.97 17.93
C ALA A 11 6.37 9.34 17.68
N GLY A 12 6.25 10.28 18.63
CA GLY A 12 6.88 11.60 18.53
C GLY A 12 8.40 11.54 18.52
N VAL A 13 9.00 10.66 19.34
CA VAL A 13 10.45 10.42 19.34
C VAL A 13 10.91 9.83 18.01
N ILE A 14 10.20 8.83 17.47
CA ILE A 14 10.54 8.23 16.17
C ILE A 14 10.49 9.28 15.05
N GLN A 15 9.44 10.10 15.01
CA GLN A 15 9.30 11.17 14.02
C GLN A 15 10.40 12.22 14.14
N ALA A 16 10.79 12.58 15.37
CA ALA A 16 11.90 13.49 15.62
C ALA A 16 13.24 12.90 15.14
N LEU A 17 13.50 11.61 15.42
CA LEU A 17 14.71 10.94 14.95
C LEU A 17 14.80 10.92 13.42
N VAL A 18 13.70 10.60 12.75
CA VAL A 18 13.63 10.63 11.28
C VAL A 18 13.88 12.04 10.75
N ALA A 19 13.20 13.05 11.30
CA ALA A 19 13.38 14.44 10.89
C ALA A 19 14.82 14.95 11.15
N GLY A 20 15.42 14.56 12.27
CA GLY A 20 16.82 14.86 12.61
C GLY A 20 17.81 14.20 11.66
N LEU A 21 17.59 12.94 11.27
CA LEU A 21 18.42 12.24 10.29
C LEU A 21 18.31 12.89 8.91
N VAL A 22 17.09 13.24 8.48
CA VAL A 22 16.86 13.98 7.22
C VAL A 22 17.53 15.35 7.26
N GLY A 23 17.43 16.07 8.38
CA GLY A 23 18.10 17.36 8.58
C GLY A 23 19.63 17.24 8.51
N GLY A 24 20.21 16.25 9.20
CA GLY A 24 21.63 15.98 9.18
C GLY A 24 22.17 15.60 7.79
N LEU A 25 21.46 14.73 7.06
CA LEU A 25 21.83 14.38 5.69
C LEU A 25 21.67 15.57 4.73
N SER A 26 20.61 16.35 4.87
CA SER A 26 20.35 17.51 4.00
C SER A 26 21.36 18.63 4.22
N PHE A 27 21.87 18.79 5.45
CA PHE A 27 22.93 19.73 5.78
C PHE A 27 24.24 19.39 5.08
N HIS A 28 24.56 18.09 4.97
CA HIS A 28 25.82 17.62 4.39
C HIS A 28 25.80 17.54 2.86
N PHE A 29 24.70 17.11 2.26
CA PHE A 29 24.66 16.76 0.84
C PHE A 29 23.97 17.78 -0.07
N TRP A 30 23.12 18.68 0.47
CA TRP A 30 22.18 19.41 -0.39
C TRP A 30 22.08 20.91 -0.14
N ARG A 31 21.19 21.35 0.76
CA ARG A 31 20.90 22.77 1.01
C ARG A 31 20.65 22.98 2.49
N VAL A 32 21.39 23.92 3.06
CA VAL A 32 21.33 24.28 4.48
C VAL A 32 19.93 24.75 4.90
N GLU A 33 19.19 25.42 4.02
CA GLU A 33 17.81 25.85 4.29
C GLU A 33 16.86 24.67 4.57
N VAL A 34 17.00 23.57 3.81
CA VAL A 34 16.18 22.37 3.99
C VAL A 34 16.54 21.68 5.30
N ALA A 35 17.80 21.75 5.70
CA ALA A 35 18.25 21.23 6.99
C ALA A 35 17.62 21.98 8.16
N TYR A 36 17.58 23.31 8.14
CA TYR A 36 16.96 24.10 9.20
C TYR A 36 15.46 23.81 9.34
N VAL A 37 14.74 23.68 8.23
CA VAL A 37 13.33 23.29 8.25
C VAL A 37 13.14 21.89 8.85
N ALA A 38 13.97 20.93 8.45
CA ALA A 38 13.92 19.56 8.99
C ALA A 38 14.26 19.50 10.48
N PHE A 39 15.26 20.27 10.94
CA PHE A 39 15.56 20.40 12.37
C PHE A 39 14.46 21.11 13.15
N GLY A 40 13.77 22.08 12.54
CA GLY A 40 12.58 22.71 13.11
C GLY A 40 11.46 21.68 13.37
N PHE A 41 11.18 20.81 12.39
CA PHE A 41 10.23 19.71 12.57
C PHE A 41 10.70 18.69 13.61
N CYS A 42 12.00 18.38 13.66
CA CYS A 42 12.58 17.52 14.69
C CYS A 42 12.30 18.06 16.10
N GLY A 43 12.62 19.33 16.35
CA GLY A 43 12.35 19.98 17.63
C GLY A 43 10.84 20.01 17.95
N LEU A 44 10.01 20.35 16.97
CA LEU A 44 8.55 20.39 17.13
C LEU A 44 7.98 19.03 17.56
N PHE A 45 8.33 17.95 16.86
CA PHE A 45 7.82 16.61 17.17
C PHE A 45 8.35 16.07 18.49
N LEU A 46 9.61 16.37 18.83
CA LEU A 46 10.22 15.96 20.09
C LEU A 46 9.52 16.67 21.27
N VAL A 47 9.34 17.99 21.18
CA VAL A 47 8.68 18.78 22.23
C VAL A 47 7.21 18.40 22.35
N ALA A 48 6.48 18.30 21.24
CA ALA A 48 5.07 17.91 21.27
C ALA A 48 4.88 16.49 21.83
N GLY A 49 5.73 15.54 21.41
CA GLY A 49 5.68 14.14 21.84
C GLY A 49 5.99 13.95 23.33
N LEU A 50 7.00 14.65 23.87
CA LEU A 50 7.41 14.48 25.28
C LEU A 50 6.53 15.27 26.26
N PHE A 51 6.17 16.51 25.92
CA PHE A 51 5.52 17.44 26.85
C PHE A 51 4.00 17.49 26.70
N SER A 52 3.44 17.17 25.52
CA SER A 52 1.99 17.18 25.29
C SER A 52 1.47 15.94 24.53
N PRO A 53 1.73 14.72 25.04
CA PRO A 53 1.31 13.48 24.36
C PRO A 53 -0.20 13.26 24.33
N GLY A 54 -0.97 13.93 25.19
CA GLY A 54 -2.43 13.85 25.23
C GLY A 54 -3.16 15.02 24.57
N GLY A 55 -2.45 16.07 24.16
CA GLY A 55 -3.04 17.31 23.67
C GLY A 55 -2.59 17.65 22.26
N LEU A 56 -1.49 18.39 22.16
CA LEU A 56 -1.03 18.97 20.89
C LEU A 56 -0.53 17.91 19.90
N TYR A 57 0.18 16.89 20.40
CA TYR A 57 0.74 15.84 19.55
C TYR A 57 -0.32 15.03 18.77
N PRO A 58 -1.40 14.51 19.38
CA PRO A 58 -2.41 13.76 18.64
C PRO A 58 -3.18 14.62 17.63
N ALA A 59 -3.33 15.93 17.86
CA ALA A 59 -3.93 16.85 16.89
C ALA A 59 -3.06 17.01 15.65
N ILE A 60 -1.76 17.27 15.84
CA ILE A 60 -0.77 17.34 14.74
C ILE A 60 -0.73 16.01 13.99
N ARG A 61 -0.61 14.90 14.72
CA ARG A 61 -0.58 13.55 14.15
C ARG A 61 -1.79 13.28 13.27
N ARG A 62 -3.01 13.65 13.69
CA ARG A 62 -4.23 13.43 12.89
C ARG A 62 -4.17 14.13 11.53
N VAL A 63 -3.59 15.33 11.47
CA VAL A 63 -3.42 16.07 10.21
C VAL A 63 -2.43 15.35 9.28
N PHE A 64 -1.27 14.96 9.81
CA PHE A 64 -0.25 14.22 9.05
C PHE A 64 -0.76 12.84 8.60
N ASP A 65 -1.46 12.11 9.45
CA ASP A 65 -2.08 10.82 9.11
C ASP A 65 -3.16 10.98 8.04
N GLY A 66 -3.95 12.07 8.10
CA GLY A 66 -4.91 12.43 7.06
C GLY A 66 -4.23 12.69 5.71
N PHE A 67 -3.19 13.53 5.73
CA PHE A 67 -2.39 13.85 4.55
C PHE A 67 -1.74 12.59 3.96
N GLY A 68 -1.10 11.76 4.80
CA GLY A 68 -0.47 10.51 4.39
C GLY A 68 -1.46 9.53 3.75
N ARG A 69 -2.70 9.44 4.24
CA ARG A 69 -3.75 8.63 3.60
C ARG A 69 -4.13 9.15 2.22
N VAL A 70 -4.27 10.46 2.06
CA VAL A 70 -4.60 11.07 0.76
C VAL A 70 -3.45 10.85 -0.22
N VAL A 71 -2.22 11.15 0.17
CA VAL A 71 -1.02 10.93 -0.65
C VAL A 71 -0.88 9.47 -1.02
N GLY A 72 -1.01 8.56 -0.04
CA GLY A 72 -0.95 7.12 -0.28
C GLY A 72 -2.03 6.65 -1.25
N LYS A 73 -3.26 7.16 -1.13
CA LYS A 73 -4.33 6.87 -2.10
C LYS A 73 -3.95 7.37 -3.48
N VAL A 74 -3.58 8.64 -3.63
CA VAL A 74 -3.20 9.23 -4.91
C VAL A 74 -2.06 8.45 -5.55
N LEU A 75 -1.00 8.15 -4.79
CA LEU A 75 0.14 7.39 -5.27
C LEU A 75 -0.25 5.98 -5.72
N THR A 76 -1.08 5.28 -4.93
CA THR A 76 -1.61 3.97 -5.33
C THR A 76 -2.34 4.03 -6.66
N TRP A 77 -3.26 4.99 -6.84
CA TRP A 77 -3.97 5.15 -8.11
C TRP A 77 -3.02 5.53 -9.26
N LEU A 78 -2.10 6.45 -8.99
CA LEU A 78 -1.12 6.95 -9.96
C LEU A 78 -0.11 5.89 -10.38
N LEU A 79 0.22 4.93 -9.52
CA LEU A 79 1.10 3.81 -9.87
C LEU A 79 0.30 2.66 -10.50
N LEU A 80 -0.84 2.28 -9.94
CA LEU A 80 -1.60 1.11 -10.38
C LEU A 80 -2.26 1.30 -11.74
N ILE A 81 -2.88 2.46 -12.03
CA ILE A 81 -3.53 2.70 -13.33
C ILE A 81 -2.53 2.51 -14.49
N PRO A 82 -1.41 3.26 -14.56
CA PRO A 82 -0.49 3.11 -15.66
C PRO A 82 0.20 1.75 -15.64
N THR A 83 0.50 1.16 -14.48
CA THR A 83 1.06 -0.20 -14.42
C THR A 83 0.09 -1.22 -15.04
N TYR A 84 -1.20 -1.12 -14.73
CA TYR A 84 -2.21 -1.98 -15.34
C TYR A 84 -2.25 -1.80 -16.87
N TRP A 85 -2.33 -0.56 -17.32
CA TRP A 85 -2.41 -0.26 -18.75
C TRP A 85 -1.15 -0.57 -19.53
N LEU A 86 0.03 -0.43 -18.91
CA LEU A 86 1.32 -0.63 -19.57
C LEU A 86 1.77 -2.09 -19.57
N PHE A 87 1.39 -2.86 -18.54
CA PHE A 87 1.80 -4.26 -18.43
C PHE A 87 0.63 -5.19 -18.71
N PHE A 88 -0.47 -5.10 -17.98
CA PHE A 88 -1.53 -6.11 -18.10
C PHE A 88 -2.29 -6.01 -19.43
N THR A 89 -2.64 -4.81 -19.88
CA THR A 89 -3.37 -4.61 -21.13
C THR A 89 -2.63 -5.12 -22.37
N PRO A 90 -1.35 -4.76 -22.64
CA PRO A 90 -0.65 -5.27 -23.81
C PRO A 90 -0.36 -6.76 -23.71
N PHE A 91 -0.05 -7.29 -22.52
CA PHE A 91 0.09 -8.74 -22.36
C PHE A 91 -1.21 -9.47 -22.66
N HIS A 92 -2.36 -8.95 -22.19
CA HIS A 92 -3.67 -9.50 -22.55
C HIS A 92 -3.89 -9.50 -24.07
N LEU A 93 -3.59 -8.39 -24.75
CA LEU A 93 -3.73 -8.29 -26.20
C LEU A 93 -2.81 -9.27 -26.94
N LEU A 94 -1.58 -9.48 -26.44
CA LEU A 94 -0.62 -10.44 -26.99
C LEU A 94 -1.08 -11.89 -26.82
N PHE A 95 -1.61 -12.25 -25.64
CA PHE A 95 -2.19 -13.58 -25.44
C PHE A 95 -3.46 -13.79 -26.27
N ARG A 96 -4.25 -12.73 -26.46
CA ARG A 96 -5.47 -12.76 -27.29
C ARG A 96 -5.15 -12.94 -28.77
N SER A 97 -4.13 -12.26 -29.30
CA SER A 97 -3.70 -12.42 -30.70
C SER A 97 -3.15 -13.83 -30.97
N GLY A 98 -2.54 -14.48 -29.97
CA GLY A 98 -2.12 -15.88 -30.03
C GLY A 98 -3.26 -16.91 -30.02
N GLY A 99 -4.53 -16.49 -30.10
CA GLY A 99 -5.68 -17.39 -30.26
C GLY A 99 -6.05 -18.22 -29.02
N ARG A 100 -5.35 -18.03 -27.89
CA ARG A 100 -5.63 -18.76 -26.65
C ARG A 100 -6.91 -18.23 -26.00
N ASP A 101 -7.95 -19.04 -26.01
CA ASP A 101 -9.17 -18.80 -25.25
C ASP A 101 -9.23 -19.73 -24.03
N ALA A 102 -8.36 -19.48 -23.04
CA ALA A 102 -8.25 -20.31 -21.84
C ALA A 102 -9.54 -20.39 -21.01
N MET A 103 -10.47 -19.45 -21.19
CA MET A 103 -11.74 -19.42 -20.47
C MET A 103 -12.92 -19.84 -21.35
N ALA A 104 -12.69 -20.36 -22.57
CA ALA A 104 -13.72 -20.74 -23.53
C ALA A 104 -14.83 -19.66 -23.67
N ARG A 105 -14.43 -18.39 -23.78
CA ARG A 105 -15.34 -17.24 -23.82
C ARG A 105 -15.98 -17.03 -25.19
N LYS A 106 -15.44 -17.63 -26.25
CA LYS A 106 -16.06 -17.60 -27.58
C LYS A 106 -17.33 -18.44 -27.58
N LEU A 107 -18.44 -17.82 -27.99
CA LEU A 107 -19.71 -18.51 -28.23
C LEU A 107 -19.61 -19.29 -29.55
N ASP A 108 -19.54 -20.61 -29.47
CA ASP A 108 -19.77 -21.54 -30.58
C ASP A 108 -21.27 -21.74 -30.83
N LYS A 109 -21.77 -21.24 -31.97
CA LYS A 109 -23.20 -21.32 -32.31
C LYS A 109 -23.64 -22.73 -32.71
N ASP A 110 -22.69 -23.59 -33.06
CA ASP A 110 -22.95 -24.94 -33.52
C ASP A 110 -22.76 -25.98 -32.39
N ALA A 111 -22.34 -25.54 -31.20
CA ALA A 111 -22.21 -26.39 -30.03
C ALA A 111 -23.58 -26.84 -29.49
N SER A 112 -23.76 -28.15 -29.36
CA SER A 112 -24.98 -28.76 -28.78
C SER A 112 -25.14 -28.46 -27.28
N SER A 113 -24.04 -28.27 -26.57
CA SER A 113 -23.99 -27.88 -25.16
C SER A 113 -22.62 -27.33 -24.79
N TYR A 114 -22.59 -26.30 -23.95
CA TYR A 114 -21.35 -25.79 -23.34
C TYR A 114 -20.97 -26.54 -22.05
N TRP A 115 -21.74 -27.55 -21.69
CA TRP A 115 -21.49 -28.33 -20.50
C TRP A 115 -20.18 -29.10 -20.63
N ILE A 116 -19.22 -28.78 -19.76
CA ILE A 116 -17.98 -29.54 -19.65
C ILE A 116 -18.29 -30.78 -18.83
N GLU A 117 -18.40 -31.93 -19.50
CA GLU A 117 -18.54 -33.23 -18.83
C GLU A 117 -17.35 -33.45 -17.90
N ARG A 118 -17.64 -33.59 -16.60
CA ARG A 118 -16.64 -34.00 -15.62
C ARG A 118 -16.57 -35.51 -15.63
N SER A 119 -15.37 -36.07 -15.81
CA SER A 119 -15.14 -37.51 -15.63
C SER A 119 -15.60 -37.90 -14.23
N GLY A 120 -16.51 -38.87 -14.18
CA GLY A 120 -17.32 -39.24 -13.00
C GLY A 120 -16.59 -39.97 -11.88
N GLU A 121 -15.32 -39.64 -11.63
CA GLU A 121 -14.70 -40.04 -10.37
C GLU A 121 -15.33 -39.19 -9.27
N VAL A 122 -16.12 -39.83 -8.41
CA VAL A 122 -16.60 -39.21 -7.18
C VAL A 122 -15.34 -38.83 -6.38
N PRO A 123 -15.07 -37.54 -6.15
CA PRO A 123 -13.90 -37.15 -5.39
C PRO A 123 -14.02 -37.75 -3.99
N ASP A 124 -12.94 -38.39 -3.52
CA ASP A 124 -12.81 -38.85 -2.15
C ASP A 124 -13.25 -37.73 -1.18
N PRO A 125 -14.12 -37.99 -0.19
CA PRO A 125 -14.52 -36.98 0.79
C PRO A 125 -13.35 -36.20 1.39
N ASP A 126 -12.21 -36.86 1.61
CA ASP A 126 -10.99 -36.23 2.14
C ASP A 126 -10.32 -35.27 1.13
N SER A 127 -10.62 -35.40 -0.17
CA SER A 127 -10.16 -34.47 -1.21
C SER A 127 -10.80 -33.08 -1.08
N TYR A 128 -11.98 -32.96 -0.46
CA TYR A 128 -12.62 -31.66 -0.23
C TYR A 128 -11.88 -30.85 0.84
N GLU A 129 -11.15 -31.51 1.76
CA GLU A 129 -10.31 -30.82 2.74
C GLU A 129 -9.02 -30.25 2.11
N ARG A 130 -8.61 -30.75 0.92
CA ARG A 130 -7.37 -30.35 0.23
C ARG A 130 -7.61 -29.99 -1.24
N GLN A 131 -8.62 -29.16 -1.48
CA GLN A 131 -9.10 -28.82 -2.81
C GLN A 131 -8.12 -27.97 -3.65
N PHE A 132 -7.20 -27.27 -2.99
CA PHE A 132 -6.15 -26.45 -3.61
C PHE A 132 -4.80 -26.95 -3.09
N ARG A 133 -4.30 -28.04 -3.66
CA ARG A 133 -2.92 -28.44 -3.39
C ARG A 133 -1.94 -27.49 -4.06
#